data_AF-A0A2V8LC05-F1
#
_entry.id   AF-A0A2V8LC05-F1
#
_cell.length_a   1.000
_cell.length_b   1.000
_cell.length_c   1.000
_cell.angle_alpha   90.00
_cell.angle_beta   90.00
_cell.angle_gamma   90.00
#
_symmetry.space_group_name_H-M   'P 1'
#
loop_
_entity.id
_entity.type
_entity.pdbx_description
1 polymer ?
#
loop_
_entity_poly.entity_id
_entity_poly.type
_entity_poly.pdbx_seq_one_letter_code
_entity_poly.pdbx_strand_id
1 'polypeptide(L)'
;ANESFDSTDVTGLLNVMPRIPVLWAFACSNAALDVEDSIAEIWMKSTSSRAVSYYGATVPSYTDQNHELDRQMFKAVYDLGLTTQSHAIQYAEDQMGLIVGSSNAWMYLLLGDPDMQIRRRNDLTMRVTPPDYAFPCKGPNCWFNIGVTDKFGNPLPGVRVAVWKGGKLGDEVWTNRYTDKSGIASLLINAETPGTLYYSVKDDLGNTAVGKIPVK
;
A
#
# COMPACT_ATOMS: atom_id res chain seq x y z
N ALA A 1 -25.77 -5.67 -24.78
CA ALA A 1 -25.90 -4.28 -24.30
C ALA A 1 -24.53 -3.65 -24.42
N ASN A 2 -24.40 -2.42 -24.92
CA ASN A 2 -23.12 -1.72 -24.83
C ASN A 2 -22.95 -1.33 -23.36
N GLU A 3 -22.04 -2.00 -22.68
CA GLU A 3 -21.63 -1.62 -21.33
C GLU A 3 -20.69 -0.43 -21.46
N SER A 4 -21.06 0.68 -20.82
CA SER A 4 -20.26 1.92 -20.77
C SER A 4 -20.04 2.27 -19.31
N PHE A 5 -18.82 2.70 -19.00
CA PHE A 5 -18.44 3.22 -17.69
C PHE A 5 -17.49 4.40 -17.91
N ASP A 6 -17.90 5.59 -17.51
CA ASP A 6 -17.16 6.82 -17.77
C ASP A 6 -16.92 7.65 -16.50
N SER A 7 -16.29 8.81 -16.70
CA SER A 7 -15.98 9.79 -15.66
C SER A 7 -17.18 10.18 -14.78
N THR A 8 -18.38 10.28 -15.36
CA THR A 8 -19.62 10.60 -14.64
C THR A 8 -19.96 9.48 -13.66
N ASP A 9 -19.84 8.23 -14.11
CA ASP A 9 -20.08 7.05 -13.27
C ASP A 9 -19.11 7.02 -12.09
N VAL A 10 -17.82 7.32 -12.32
CA VAL A 10 -16.81 7.40 -11.25
C VAL A 10 -17.21 8.43 -10.19
N THR A 11 -17.64 9.62 -10.60
CA THR A 11 -18.05 10.67 -9.65
C THR A 11 -19.31 10.32 -8.85
N GLY A 12 -20.12 9.38 -9.36
CA GLY A 12 -21.31 8.86 -8.69
C GLY A 12 -21.05 7.74 -7.69
N LEU A 13 -19.83 7.17 -7.65
CA LEU A 13 -19.51 6.08 -6.73
C LEU A 13 -19.45 6.57 -5.28
N LEU A 14 -19.91 5.72 -4.35
CA LEU A 14 -19.92 5.99 -2.91
C LEU A 14 -18.96 5.06 -2.14
N ASN A 15 -17.87 4.63 -2.78
CA ASN A 15 -16.95 3.67 -2.19
C ASN A 15 -16.04 4.35 -1.15
N VAL A 16 -16.25 4.01 0.12
CA VAL A 16 -15.49 4.52 1.27
C VAL A 16 -14.53 3.47 1.81
N MET A 17 -13.51 3.90 2.57
CA MET A 17 -12.64 2.98 3.31
C MET A 17 -13.45 1.93 4.09
N PRO A 18 -13.11 0.63 4.03
CA PRO A 18 -11.92 0.04 3.40
C PRO A 18 -12.13 -0.45 1.94
N ARG A 19 -13.16 0.01 1.23
CA ARG A 19 -13.56 -0.46 -0.12
C ARG A 19 -12.99 0.45 -1.22
N ILE A 20 -11.68 0.62 -1.23
CA ILE A 20 -10.99 1.45 -2.22
C ILE A 20 -10.16 0.52 -3.11
N PRO A 21 -10.49 0.35 -4.40
CA PRO A 21 -9.85 -0.65 -5.25
C PRO A 21 -8.47 -0.21 -5.78
N VAL A 22 -7.69 -1.22 -6.14
CA VAL A 22 -6.63 -1.12 -7.14
C VAL A 22 -7.28 -1.32 -8.51
N LEU A 23 -7.01 -0.42 -9.46
CA LEU A 23 -7.53 -0.54 -10.83
C LEU A 23 -6.40 -0.83 -11.80
N TRP A 24 -6.52 -1.94 -12.53
CA TRP A 24 -5.71 -2.24 -13.71
C TRP A 24 -6.63 -2.20 -14.92
N ALA A 25 -6.50 -1.15 -15.73
CA ALA A 25 -7.44 -0.85 -16.78
C ALA A 25 -6.75 -1.00 -18.15
N PHE A 26 -6.83 -2.22 -18.70
CA PHE A 26 -6.15 -2.58 -19.95
C PHE A 26 -6.93 -2.12 -21.20
N ALA A 27 -6.91 -0.81 -21.46
CA ALA A 27 -7.63 -0.19 -22.57
C ALA A 27 -6.89 1.04 -23.10
N CYS A 28 -7.31 1.54 -24.26
CA CYS A 28 -6.67 2.68 -24.92
C CYS A 28 -6.90 3.99 -24.16
N SER A 29 -5.84 4.80 -24.02
CA SER A 29 -5.89 6.22 -23.64
C SER A 29 -6.67 6.56 -22.35
N ASN A 30 -6.93 5.59 -21.48
CA ASN A 30 -7.73 5.80 -20.27
C ASN A 30 -6.95 6.51 -19.13
N ALA A 31 -5.66 6.77 -19.35
CA ALA A 31 -4.79 7.56 -18.49
C ALA A 31 -4.05 8.66 -19.29
N ALA A 32 -4.63 9.16 -20.39
CA ALA A 32 -4.05 10.25 -21.17
C ALA A 32 -4.07 11.57 -20.37
N LEU A 33 -2.93 11.95 -19.79
CA LEU A 33 -2.82 13.09 -18.86
C LEU A 33 -2.65 14.46 -19.56
N ASP A 34 -2.47 14.48 -20.87
CA ASP A 34 -2.02 15.64 -21.64
C ASP A 34 -3.14 16.40 -22.38
N VAL A 35 -4.40 15.94 -22.26
CA VAL A 35 -5.55 16.51 -22.97
C VAL A 35 -6.53 17.19 -22.00
N GLU A 36 -7.27 16.39 -21.25
CA GLU A 36 -8.22 16.78 -20.19
C GLU A 36 -8.13 15.74 -19.06
N ASP A 37 -8.81 15.98 -17.94
CA ASP A 37 -8.86 15.02 -16.83
C ASP A 37 -9.32 13.64 -17.32
N SER A 38 -8.37 12.71 -17.41
CA SER A 38 -8.65 11.34 -17.81
C SER A 38 -9.48 10.61 -16.74
N ILE A 39 -10.14 9.51 -17.12
CA ILE A 39 -10.87 8.69 -16.15
C ILE A 39 -9.93 8.19 -15.03
N ALA A 40 -8.66 7.92 -15.33
CA ALA A 40 -7.62 7.61 -14.34
C ALA A 40 -7.42 8.75 -13.34
N GLU A 41 -7.30 9.99 -13.79
CA GLU A 41 -7.15 11.14 -12.91
C GLU A 41 -8.39 11.37 -12.04
N ILE A 42 -9.58 11.17 -12.59
CA ILE A 42 -10.84 11.37 -11.85
C ILE A 42 -10.95 10.36 -10.70
N TRP A 43 -10.59 9.10 -10.94
CA TRP A 43 -10.48 8.08 -9.89
C TRP A 43 -9.50 8.46 -8.78
N MET A 44 -8.39 9.10 -9.13
CA MET A 44 -7.32 9.44 -8.18
C MET A 44 -7.54 10.79 -7.46
N LYS A 45 -8.20 11.76 -8.11
CA LYS A 45 -8.50 13.10 -7.57
C LYS A 45 -9.72 13.08 -6.65
N SER A 46 -10.67 12.18 -6.89
CA SER A 46 -11.92 12.16 -6.12
C SER A 46 -11.67 11.94 -4.62
N THR A 47 -12.41 12.68 -3.80
CA THR A 47 -12.35 12.62 -2.33
C THR A 47 -13.42 11.69 -1.76
N SER A 48 -14.50 11.44 -2.50
CA SER A 48 -15.63 10.58 -2.14
C SER A 48 -15.60 9.20 -2.80
N SER A 49 -14.92 9.08 -3.95
CA SER A 49 -15.08 7.98 -4.92
C SER A 49 -13.70 7.55 -5.41
N ARG A 50 -12.97 6.79 -4.60
CA ARG A 50 -11.50 6.76 -4.70
C ARG A 50 -11.01 5.44 -5.27
N ALA A 51 -9.89 5.48 -5.97
CA ALA A 51 -8.99 4.33 -6.12
C ALA A 51 -7.74 4.56 -5.27
N VAL A 52 -7.08 3.49 -4.84
CA VAL A 52 -5.74 3.60 -4.20
C VAL A 52 -4.64 3.69 -5.25
N SER A 53 -4.91 3.18 -6.44
CA SER A 53 -4.04 3.28 -7.61
C SER A 53 -4.84 3.00 -8.89
N TYR A 54 -4.37 3.57 -10.00
CA TYR A 54 -4.86 3.32 -11.34
C TYR A 54 -3.69 3.06 -12.29
N TYR A 55 -3.69 1.92 -12.96
CA TYR A 55 -2.71 1.58 -14.00
C TYR A 55 -3.42 1.50 -15.36
N GLY A 56 -3.04 2.36 -16.29
CA GLY A 56 -3.73 2.51 -17.57
C GLY A 56 -2.87 3.17 -18.64
N ALA A 57 -3.33 3.17 -19.89
CA ALA A 57 -2.57 3.66 -21.04
C ALA A 57 -2.72 5.18 -21.23
N THR A 58 -1.60 5.87 -21.42
CA THR A 58 -1.55 7.31 -21.73
C THR A 58 -1.80 7.61 -23.21
N VAL A 59 -1.64 6.61 -24.08
CA VAL A 59 -1.84 6.69 -25.53
C VAL A 59 -2.61 5.46 -26.03
N PRO A 60 -3.06 5.40 -27.31
CA PRO A 60 -3.74 4.23 -27.85
C PRO A 60 -2.88 2.96 -27.71
N SER A 61 -3.41 1.97 -26.99
CA SER A 61 -2.74 0.71 -26.70
C SER A 61 -3.16 -0.39 -27.67
N TYR A 62 -2.35 -1.46 -27.79
CA TYR A 62 -2.61 -2.57 -28.70
C TYR A 62 -3.30 -3.75 -28.00
N THR A 63 -4.21 -4.41 -28.74
CA THR A 63 -5.09 -5.47 -28.21
C THR A 63 -4.33 -6.69 -27.68
N ASP A 64 -3.39 -7.25 -28.44
CA ASP A 64 -2.67 -8.47 -28.04
C ASP A 64 -1.84 -8.23 -26.78
N GLN A 65 -1.17 -7.08 -26.72
CA GLN A 65 -0.39 -6.65 -25.57
C GLN A 65 -1.28 -6.37 -24.35
N ASN A 66 -2.47 -5.77 -24.52
CA ASN A 66 -3.42 -5.58 -23.43
C ASN A 66 -3.86 -6.92 -22.81
N HIS A 67 -4.19 -7.90 -23.65
CA HIS A 67 -4.62 -9.22 -23.18
C HIS A 67 -3.50 -9.95 -22.44
N GLU A 68 -2.27 -9.90 -22.94
CA GLU A 68 -1.15 -10.56 -22.27
C GLU A 68 -0.73 -9.84 -20.99
N LEU A 69 -0.74 -8.50 -20.98
CA LEU A 69 -0.44 -7.72 -19.78
C LEU A 69 -1.44 -7.99 -18.65
N ASP A 70 -2.73 -8.07 -18.98
CA ASP A 70 -3.79 -8.45 -18.04
C ASP A 70 -3.52 -9.82 -17.42
N ARG A 71 -3.32 -10.83 -18.28
CA ARG A 71 -3.00 -12.20 -17.85
C ARG A 71 -1.77 -12.24 -16.94
N GLN A 72 -0.70 -11.53 -17.28
CA GLN A 72 0.54 -11.55 -16.52
C GLN A 72 0.44 -10.76 -15.22
N MET A 73 -0.36 -9.69 -15.16
CA MET A 73 -0.64 -8.98 -13.90
C MET A 73 -1.36 -9.87 -12.90
N PHE A 74 -2.41 -10.59 -13.32
CA PHE A 74 -3.09 -11.52 -12.43
C PHE A 74 -2.17 -12.67 -11.98
N LYS A 75 -1.36 -13.22 -12.88
CA LYS A 75 -0.36 -14.24 -12.54
C LYS A 75 0.67 -13.72 -11.53
N ALA A 76 1.21 -12.51 -11.75
CA ALA A 76 2.19 -11.90 -10.84
C ALA A 76 1.65 -11.83 -9.40
N VAL A 77 0.42 -11.32 -9.27
CA VAL A 77 -0.17 -11.02 -7.96
C VAL A 77 -0.70 -12.28 -7.29
N TYR A 78 -1.45 -13.12 -8.00
CA TYR A 78 -2.16 -14.25 -7.40
C TYR A 78 -1.35 -15.55 -7.39
N ASP A 79 -0.62 -15.86 -8.46
CA ASP A 79 0.13 -17.12 -8.56
C ASP A 79 1.53 -17.00 -7.97
N LEU A 80 2.22 -15.88 -8.24
CA LEU A 80 3.61 -15.67 -7.80
C LEU A 80 3.72 -14.91 -6.47
N GLY A 81 2.64 -14.27 -6.03
CA GLY A 81 2.62 -13.51 -4.77
C GLY A 81 3.42 -12.21 -4.80
N LEU A 82 3.65 -11.63 -5.98
CA LEU A 82 4.25 -10.31 -6.12
C LEU A 82 3.21 -9.25 -5.74
N THR A 83 3.17 -8.85 -4.48
CA THR A 83 2.17 -7.90 -3.96
C THR A 83 2.63 -6.45 -3.95
N THR A 84 3.92 -6.15 -4.11
CA THR A 84 4.35 -4.75 -4.38
C THR A 84 3.89 -4.35 -5.79
N GLN A 85 3.16 -3.23 -5.92
CA GLN A 85 2.62 -2.77 -7.21
C GLN A 85 3.68 -2.72 -8.31
N SER A 86 4.82 -2.06 -8.05
CA SER A 86 5.91 -1.95 -9.01
C SER A 86 6.49 -3.29 -9.44
N HIS A 87 6.62 -4.25 -8.51
CA HIS A 87 7.14 -5.58 -8.83
C HIS A 87 6.16 -6.39 -9.68
N ALA A 88 4.86 -6.28 -9.40
CA ALA A 88 3.83 -6.93 -10.21
C ALA A 88 3.81 -6.37 -11.63
N ILE A 89 3.82 -5.03 -11.77
CA ILE A 89 3.85 -4.34 -13.07
C ILE A 89 5.11 -4.69 -13.84
N GLN A 90 6.29 -4.61 -13.20
CA GLN A 90 7.56 -4.95 -13.84
C GLN A 90 7.56 -6.39 -14.38
N TYR A 91 7.08 -7.35 -13.59
CA TYR A 91 6.97 -8.73 -14.05
C TYR A 91 6.02 -8.83 -15.25
N ALA A 92 4.84 -8.22 -15.16
CA ALA A 92 3.84 -8.33 -16.21
C ALA A 92 4.29 -7.69 -17.54
N GLU A 93 4.91 -6.51 -17.49
CA GLU A 93 5.45 -5.82 -18.65
C GLU A 93 6.60 -6.62 -19.30
N ASP A 94 7.50 -7.20 -18.51
CA ASP A 94 8.59 -8.04 -19.01
C ASP A 94 8.05 -9.30 -19.72
N GLN A 95 7.10 -10.00 -19.10
CA GLN A 95 6.51 -11.20 -19.68
C GLN A 95 5.69 -10.90 -20.94
N MET A 96 4.90 -9.83 -20.94
CA MET A 96 4.22 -9.36 -22.15
C MET A 96 5.23 -9.04 -23.25
N GLY A 97 6.32 -8.34 -22.89
CA GLY A 97 7.42 -7.99 -23.80
C GLY A 97 8.02 -9.21 -24.50
N LEU A 98 8.23 -10.30 -23.76
CA LEU A 98 8.78 -11.56 -24.28
C LEU A 98 7.82 -12.34 -25.17
N ILE A 99 6.51 -12.24 -24.93
CA ILE A 99 5.50 -13.09 -25.60
C ILE A 99 4.91 -12.40 -26.83
N VAL A 100 4.53 -11.12 -26.70
CA VAL A 100 3.81 -10.35 -27.72
C VAL A 100 4.45 -8.99 -28.04
N GLY A 101 5.63 -8.71 -27.50
CA GLY A 101 6.35 -7.45 -27.71
C GLY A 101 6.01 -6.38 -26.67
N SER A 102 6.93 -5.42 -26.49
CA SER A 102 6.92 -4.47 -25.37
C SER A 102 6.21 -3.15 -25.67
N SER A 103 5.47 -3.05 -26.78
CA SER A 103 4.87 -1.79 -27.22
C SER A 103 3.96 -1.14 -26.17
N ASN A 104 3.22 -1.90 -25.37
CA ASN A 104 2.37 -1.29 -24.33
C ASN A 104 3.13 -0.93 -23.05
N ALA A 105 4.34 -1.46 -22.81
CA ALA A 105 5.06 -1.23 -21.55
C ALA A 105 5.41 0.26 -21.34
N TRP A 106 5.73 0.97 -22.43
CA TRP A 106 6.00 2.42 -22.36
C TRP A 106 4.73 3.29 -22.42
N MET A 107 3.59 2.70 -22.80
CA MET A 107 2.32 3.41 -22.93
C MET A 107 1.55 3.47 -21.62
N TYR A 108 1.80 2.55 -20.70
CA TYR A 108 1.06 2.47 -19.44
C TYR A 108 1.72 3.29 -18.34
N LEU A 109 0.88 3.88 -17.48
CA LEU A 109 1.28 4.69 -16.35
C LEU A 109 0.57 4.21 -15.10
N LEU A 110 1.32 4.08 -14.00
CA LEU A 110 0.76 3.94 -12.67
C LEU A 110 0.53 5.32 -12.05
N LEU A 111 -0.72 5.68 -11.83
CA LEU A 111 -1.11 6.72 -10.90
C LEU A 111 -1.34 6.10 -9.52
N GLY A 112 -0.51 6.44 -8.55
CA GLY A 112 -0.56 5.87 -7.19
C GLY A 112 0.84 5.64 -6.64
N ASP A 113 0.92 4.89 -5.55
CA ASP A 113 2.20 4.56 -4.90
C ASP A 113 2.78 3.24 -5.47
N PRO A 114 3.96 3.28 -6.14
CA PRO A 114 4.60 2.07 -6.67
C PRO A 114 5.01 1.06 -5.59
N ASP A 115 5.21 1.50 -4.34
CA ASP A 115 5.59 0.66 -3.20
C ASP A 115 4.38 0.16 -2.41
N MET A 116 3.16 0.52 -2.84
CA MET A 116 1.94 0.02 -2.23
C MET A 116 1.87 -1.51 -2.34
N GLN A 117 1.43 -2.14 -1.24
CA GLN A 117 1.15 -3.58 -1.23
C GLN A 117 -0.30 -3.82 -1.64
N ILE A 118 -0.50 -4.60 -2.69
CA ILE A 118 -1.79 -5.06 -3.20
C ILE A 118 -2.36 -6.07 -2.21
N ARG A 119 -3.51 -5.72 -1.64
CA ARG A 119 -4.24 -6.59 -0.72
C ARG A 119 -5.06 -7.61 -1.51
N ARG A 120 -4.76 -8.90 -1.31
CA ARG A 120 -5.43 -10.01 -2.03
C ARG A 120 -6.54 -10.69 -1.25
N ARG A 121 -6.54 -10.53 0.07
CA ARG A 121 -7.48 -11.18 0.98
C ARG A 121 -7.90 -10.21 2.07
N ASN A 122 -9.13 -10.39 2.54
CA ASN A 122 -9.68 -9.62 3.64
C ASN A 122 -9.55 -10.37 4.99
N ASP A 123 -8.46 -11.12 5.16
CA ASP A 123 -8.17 -11.88 6.37
C ASP A 123 -7.04 -11.25 7.19
N LEU A 124 -7.04 -11.59 8.48
CA LEU A 124 -6.14 -11.15 9.56
C LEU A 124 -6.39 -9.73 10.11
N THR A 125 -7.30 -9.67 11.09
CA THR A 125 -7.27 -8.62 12.11
C THR A 125 -6.09 -8.88 13.04
N MET A 126 -4.97 -8.18 12.80
CA MET A 126 -3.86 -8.11 13.75
C MET A 126 -4.33 -7.40 15.03
N ARG A 127 -3.92 -7.92 16.19
CA ARG A 127 -4.03 -7.24 17.48
C ARG A 127 -2.66 -6.75 17.91
N VAL A 128 -2.54 -5.43 18.06
CA VAL A 128 -1.32 -4.76 18.53
C VAL A 128 -1.44 -4.50 20.03
N THR A 129 -0.40 -4.85 20.78
CA THR A 129 -0.28 -4.60 22.22
C THR A 129 0.92 -3.70 22.47
N PRO A 130 0.74 -2.37 22.44
CA PRO A 130 1.78 -1.42 22.81
C PRO A 130 1.87 -1.24 24.34
N PRO A 131 2.94 -0.63 24.86
CA PRO A 131 2.96 -0.09 26.22
C PRO A 131 1.91 1.01 26.41
N ASP A 132 1.39 1.15 27.62
CA ASP A 132 0.38 2.18 27.95
C ASP A 132 0.94 3.62 27.86
N TYR A 133 2.24 3.77 28.12
CA TYR A 133 2.97 5.03 28.04
C TYR A 133 4.48 4.77 27.91
N ALA A 134 5.22 5.79 27.50
CA ALA A 134 6.68 5.83 27.54
C ALA A 134 7.13 6.97 28.48
N PHE A 135 8.32 6.83 29.06
CA PHE A 135 8.96 7.90 29.82
C PHE A 135 10.02 8.60 28.96
N PRO A 136 10.26 9.90 29.19
CA PRO A 136 11.44 10.57 28.69
C PRO A 136 12.71 9.76 28.99
N CYS A 137 13.43 9.35 27.94
CA CYS A 137 14.57 8.46 28.06
C CYS A 137 15.61 8.77 26.98
N LYS A 138 16.89 8.67 27.37
CA LYS A 138 18.04 8.78 26.48
C LYS A 138 19.06 7.69 26.76
N GLY A 139 19.53 7.02 25.72
CA GLY A 139 20.65 6.08 25.80
C GLY A 139 20.28 4.65 25.41
N PRO A 140 21.25 3.72 25.49
CA PRO A 140 21.13 2.39 24.88
C PRO A 140 20.11 1.47 25.55
N ASN A 141 19.48 1.89 26.66
CA ASN A 141 18.54 1.07 27.44
C ASN A 141 17.08 1.53 27.28
N CYS A 142 16.80 2.52 26.43
CA CYS A 142 15.45 3.06 26.19
C CYS A 142 14.63 2.19 25.22
N TRP A 143 14.55 0.89 25.53
CA TRP A 143 13.83 -0.09 24.74
C TRP A 143 12.37 -0.17 25.16
N PHE A 144 11.51 -0.38 24.18
CA PHE A 144 10.18 -0.90 24.44
C PHE A 144 9.81 -2.01 23.45
N ASN A 145 8.84 -2.80 23.87
CA ASN A 145 8.33 -3.93 23.12
C ASN A 145 6.91 -3.60 22.64
N ILE A 146 6.66 -3.80 21.35
CA ILE A 146 5.30 -3.81 20.79
C ILE A 146 5.01 -5.25 20.37
N GLY A 147 3.99 -5.85 20.98
CA GLY A 147 3.52 -7.19 20.64
C GLY A 147 2.50 -7.15 19.51
N VAL A 148 2.59 -8.12 18.59
CA VAL A 148 1.62 -8.31 17.51
C VAL A 148 1.18 -9.77 17.51
N THR A 149 -0.14 -9.95 17.57
CA THR A 149 -0.80 -11.27 17.58
C THR A 149 -1.92 -11.30 16.55
N ASP A 150 -2.36 -12.50 16.18
CA ASP A 150 -3.62 -12.66 15.46
C ASP A 150 -4.83 -12.48 16.40
N LYS A 151 -6.04 -12.61 15.85
CA LYS A 151 -7.29 -12.53 16.62
C LYS A 151 -7.46 -13.62 17.68
N PHE A 152 -6.69 -14.70 17.60
CA PHE A 152 -6.72 -15.82 18.53
C PHE A 152 -5.60 -15.74 19.58
N GLY A 153 -4.73 -14.73 19.51
CA GLY A 153 -3.62 -14.52 20.42
C GLY A 153 -2.32 -15.24 20.01
N ASN A 154 -2.26 -15.84 18.82
CA ASN A 154 -1.01 -16.43 18.33
C ASN A 154 -0.03 -15.31 17.91
N PRO A 155 1.27 -15.43 18.23
CA PRO A 155 2.27 -14.44 17.85
C PRO A 155 2.45 -14.37 16.34
N LEU A 156 2.57 -13.16 15.79
CA LEU A 156 2.81 -12.94 14.36
C LEU A 156 4.26 -12.49 14.13
N PRO A 157 5.16 -13.38 13.64
CA PRO A 157 6.53 -13.03 13.30
C PRO A 157 6.63 -12.29 11.96
N GLY A 158 7.69 -11.51 11.77
CA GLY A 158 7.97 -10.82 10.50
C GLY A 158 7.07 -9.62 10.20
N VAL A 159 6.27 -9.17 11.17
CA VAL A 159 5.42 -7.99 11.03
C VAL A 159 6.27 -6.74 11.28
N ARG A 160 6.20 -5.77 10.37
CA ARG A 160 6.94 -4.51 10.51
C ARG A 160 6.23 -3.58 11.49
N VAL A 161 6.93 -3.15 12.53
CA VAL A 161 6.49 -2.12 13.48
C VAL A 161 7.36 -0.89 13.29
N ALA A 162 6.77 0.25 12.96
CA ALA A 162 7.44 1.54 12.89
C ALA A 162 6.90 2.46 13.98
N VAL A 163 7.78 3.21 14.64
CA VAL A 163 7.42 4.21 15.64
C VAL A 163 8.13 5.52 15.34
N TRP A 164 7.39 6.61 15.45
CA TRP A 164 7.90 7.95 15.25
C TRP A 164 7.32 8.96 16.25
N LYS A 165 8.06 10.03 16.49
CA LYS A 165 7.62 11.21 17.24
C LYS A 165 8.02 12.45 16.46
N GLY A 166 7.02 13.08 15.83
CA GLY A 166 7.20 14.37 15.17
C GLY A 166 7.11 15.54 16.15
N GLY A 167 7.83 16.63 15.87
CA GLY A 167 7.84 17.84 16.70
C GLY A 167 8.52 19.03 16.00
N LYS A 168 8.55 20.20 16.66
CA LYS A 168 9.06 21.47 16.09
C LYS A 168 10.58 21.51 15.81
N LEU A 169 11.35 20.49 16.20
CA LEU A 169 12.83 20.50 16.19
C LEU A 169 13.46 19.30 15.48
N GLY A 170 12.70 18.62 14.60
CA GLY A 170 13.11 17.37 13.97
C GLY A 170 12.45 16.14 14.61
N ASP A 171 12.54 15.01 13.93
CA ASP A 171 11.99 13.74 14.41
C ASP A 171 12.83 13.22 15.57
N GLU A 172 12.34 13.41 16.80
CA GLU A 172 12.98 12.91 18.03
C GLU A 172 13.06 11.39 18.03
N VAL A 173 12.12 10.75 17.36
CA VAL A 173 12.03 9.31 17.22
C VAL A 173 11.67 8.97 15.80
N TRP A 174 12.47 8.10 15.17
CA TRP A 174 12.20 7.51 13.88
C TRP A 174 12.87 6.13 13.80
N THR A 175 12.11 5.06 14.00
CA THR A 175 12.68 3.70 13.99
C THR A 175 11.65 2.67 13.56
N ASN A 176 12.13 1.54 13.04
CA ASN A 176 11.29 0.40 12.73
C ASN A 176 12.02 -0.92 13.02
N ARG A 177 11.26 -1.97 13.34
CA ARG A 177 11.75 -3.33 13.54
C ARG A 177 10.70 -4.33 13.07
N TYR A 178 11.15 -5.53 12.76
CA TYR A 178 10.26 -6.66 12.51
C TYR A 178 10.03 -7.42 13.83
N THR A 179 8.83 -7.95 14.01
CA THR A 179 8.53 -8.85 15.13
C THR A 179 9.33 -10.14 15.01
N ASP A 180 9.81 -10.64 16.15
CA ASP A 180 10.49 -11.93 16.25
C ASP A 180 9.50 -13.11 16.26
N LYS A 181 10.00 -14.32 16.54
CA LYS A 181 9.18 -15.55 16.66
C LYS A 181 8.11 -15.48 17.76
N SER A 182 8.28 -14.60 18.74
CA SER A 182 7.33 -14.37 19.83
C SER A 182 6.32 -13.28 19.48
N GLY A 183 6.36 -12.73 18.26
CA GLY A 183 5.50 -11.64 17.82
C GLY A 183 5.88 -10.30 18.44
N ILE A 184 7.12 -10.14 18.92
CA ILE A 184 7.57 -8.92 19.61
C ILE A 184 8.55 -8.14 18.74
N ALA A 185 8.28 -6.86 18.55
CA ALA A 185 9.24 -5.91 18.01
C ALA A 185 9.84 -5.10 19.16
N SER A 186 11.15 -5.25 19.40
CA SER A 186 11.90 -4.48 20.40
C SER A 186 12.56 -3.27 19.74
N LEU A 187 12.11 -2.07 20.10
CA LEU A 187 12.54 -0.83 19.46
C LEU A 187 13.24 0.10 20.46
N LEU A 188 14.36 0.69 20.03
CA LEU A 188 15.07 1.72 20.79
C LEU A 188 14.52 3.10 20.41
N ILE A 189 13.83 3.74 21.34
CA ILE A 189 13.15 5.03 21.13
C ILE A 189 13.74 6.02 22.10
N ASN A 190 14.75 6.78 21.72
CA ASN A 190 15.29 7.80 22.61
C ASN A 190 14.37 9.04 22.64
N ALA A 191 13.15 8.89 23.15
CA ALA A 191 12.21 10.00 23.33
C ALA A 191 12.64 10.83 24.55
N GLU A 192 13.40 11.90 24.37
CA GLU A 192 13.93 12.75 25.44
C GLU A 192 12.92 13.73 26.04
N THR A 193 11.78 14.00 25.37
CA THR A 193 10.80 14.98 25.84
C THR A 193 9.38 14.39 25.98
N PRO A 194 8.50 14.98 26.82
CA PRO A 194 7.09 14.63 26.83
C PRO A 194 6.41 14.84 25.46
N GLY A 195 5.30 14.15 25.19
CA GLY A 195 4.60 14.26 23.92
C GLY A 195 3.84 12.99 23.52
N THR A 196 3.83 12.67 22.23
CA THR A 196 3.12 11.49 21.70
C THR A 196 3.95 10.79 20.65
N LEU A 197 4.20 9.51 20.89
CA LEU A 197 4.68 8.57 19.88
C LEU A 197 3.50 8.10 19.04
N TYR A 198 3.71 7.98 17.74
CA TYR A 198 2.82 7.33 16.81
C TYR A 198 3.46 6.04 16.34
N TYR A 199 2.65 5.01 16.15
CA TYR A 199 3.14 3.75 15.59
C TYR A 199 2.28 3.27 14.44
N SER A 200 2.89 2.50 13.55
CA SER A 200 2.23 1.73 12.52
C SER A 200 2.77 0.31 12.51
N VAL A 201 1.89 -0.63 12.24
CA VAL A 201 2.17 -2.06 12.13
C VAL A 201 1.69 -2.51 10.76
N LYS A 202 2.52 -3.23 10.01
CA LYS A 202 2.21 -3.73 8.66
C LYS A 202 2.72 -5.17 8.48
N ASP A 203 1.84 -6.08 8.09
CA ASP A 203 2.22 -7.44 7.70
C ASP A 203 2.56 -7.55 6.20
N ASP A 204 2.97 -8.73 5.76
CA ASP A 204 3.30 -9.05 4.37
C ASP A 204 2.07 -9.13 3.46
N LEU A 205 0.87 -9.24 4.03
CA LEU A 205 -0.41 -9.23 3.32
C LEU A 205 -0.97 -7.82 3.13
N GLY A 206 -0.28 -6.79 3.64
CA GLY A 206 -0.67 -5.40 3.53
C GLY A 206 -1.73 -4.97 4.55
N ASN A 207 -2.08 -5.81 5.53
CA ASN A 207 -2.89 -5.37 6.66
C ASN A 207 -2.09 -4.36 7.48
N THR A 208 -2.79 -3.32 7.95
CA THR A 208 -2.15 -2.26 8.75
C THR A 208 -2.95 -1.93 10.00
N ALA A 209 -2.24 -1.57 11.06
CA ALA A 209 -2.80 -1.00 12.28
C ALA A 209 -1.97 0.22 12.69
N VAL A 210 -2.62 1.24 13.23
CA VAL A 210 -1.95 2.46 13.70
C VAL A 210 -2.43 2.81 15.09
N GLY A 211 -1.59 3.52 15.85
CA GLY A 211 -1.99 4.01 17.16
C GLY A 211 -0.99 5.01 17.72
N LYS A 212 -1.16 5.31 19.00
CA LYS A 212 -0.38 6.31 19.72
C LYS A 212 0.00 5.83 21.11
N ILE A 213 1.16 6.26 21.59
CA ILE A 213 1.67 6.00 22.93
C ILE A 213 2.05 7.36 23.55
N PRO A 214 1.44 7.78 24.67
CA PRO A 214 1.82 9.04 25.31
C PRO A 214 3.22 8.94 25.92
N VAL A 215 4.01 10.00 25.79
CA VAL A 215 5.28 10.17 26.50
C VAL A 215 5.04 11.12 27.67
N LYS A 216 5.16 10.62 28.90
CA LYS A 216 4.83 11.34 30.14
C LYS A 216 6.02 11.38 31.09
#